data_AF-A0A9X9A0H8-F1
#
_entry.id   AF-A0A9X9A0H8-F1
#
_cell.length_a   1.000
_cell.length_b   1.000
_cell.length_c   1.000
_cell.angle_alpha   90.00
_cell.angle_beta   90.00
_cell.angle_gamma   90.00
#
_symmetry.space_group_name_H-M   'P 1'
#
loop_
_entity.id
_entity.type
_entity.pdbx_description
1 polymer ?
#
loop_
_entity_poly.entity_id
_entity_poly.type
_entity_poly.pdbx_seq_one_letter_code
_entity_poly.pdbx_strand_id
1 'polypeptide(L)'
;NGEGKGVLAVSDYQPVTGVKEVTTKISEKDAIQKSMAYVGEASEQNLWAPTDKEFGYIVEEGIARPVYKVVVHSNNPFGAWETFIDAENGKLIKKVDINRKAEGTGKVFLP
;
A
#
# COMPACT_ATOMS: atom_id res chain seq x y z
N ASN A 1 2.69 44.15 17.41
CA ASN A 1 2.34 42.90 18.11
C ASN A 1 1.52 42.03 17.17
N GLY A 2 2.18 41.16 16.40
CA GLY A 2 1.51 40.18 15.54
C GLY A 2 1.83 38.79 16.09
N GLU A 3 0.93 38.26 16.90
CA GLU A 3 1.07 36.93 17.48
C GLU A 3 0.94 35.88 16.36
N GLY A 4 2.07 35.26 16.02
CA GLY A 4 2.09 34.13 15.10
C GLY A 4 1.34 32.96 15.73
N LYS A 5 0.20 32.58 15.15
CA LYS A 5 -0.56 31.39 15.55
C LYS A 5 0.32 30.16 15.31
N GLY A 6 0.84 29.58 16.38
CA GLY A 6 1.59 28.33 16.32
C GLY A 6 0.72 27.22 15.73
N VAL A 7 1.12 26.69 14.58
CA VAL A 7 0.47 25.52 13.99
C VAL A 7 1.00 24.29 14.71
N LEU A 8 0.11 23.45 15.24
CA LEU A 8 0.50 22.18 15.87
C LEU A 8 0.99 21.22 14.77
N ALA A 9 2.30 21.00 14.71
CA ALA A 9 2.88 19.93 13.90
C ALA A 9 2.64 18.60 14.63
N VAL A 10 1.59 17.89 14.24
CA VAL A 10 1.35 16.52 14.67
C VAL A 10 2.13 15.56 13.77
N SER A 11 2.75 14.54 14.37
CA SER A 11 3.38 13.44 13.63
C SER A 11 2.38 12.30 13.49
N ASP A 12 2.20 11.78 12.28
CA ASP A 12 1.38 10.59 12.01
C ASP A 12 2.08 9.28 12.45
N TYR A 13 3.14 9.38 13.25
CA TYR A 13 3.86 8.22 13.74
C TYR A 13 2.98 7.38 14.66
N GLN A 14 2.72 6.14 14.25
CA GLN A 14 2.08 5.13 15.08
C GLN A 14 3.16 4.29 15.79
N PRO A 15 3.25 4.34 17.13
CA PRO A 15 4.20 3.49 17.85
C PRO A 15 3.83 2.01 17.67
N VAL A 16 4.83 1.18 17.41
CA VAL A 16 4.65 -0.28 17.34
C VAL A 16 4.59 -0.82 18.76
N THR A 17 3.45 -1.38 19.14
CA THR A 17 3.19 -2.02 20.42
C THR A 17 3.38 -3.53 20.38
N GLY A 18 3.43 -4.13 19.17
CA GLY A 18 3.71 -5.54 18.99
C GLY A 18 3.94 -5.93 17.52
N VAL A 19 4.46 -7.14 17.29
CA VAL A 19 4.65 -7.71 15.97
C VAL A 19 3.80 -8.96 15.87
N LYS A 20 3.03 -9.10 14.78
CA LYS A 20 2.27 -10.32 14.50
C LYS A 20 3.28 -11.42 14.11
N GLU A 21 3.39 -12.44 14.95
CA GLU A 21 4.17 -13.64 14.62
C GLU A 21 3.48 -14.42 13.49
N VAL A 22 4.27 -14.96 12.57
CA VAL A 22 3.82 -15.82 11.46
C VAL A 22 4.71 -17.04 11.39
N THR A 23 4.11 -18.22 11.48
CA THR A 23 4.80 -19.51 11.45
C THR A 23 5.10 -19.97 10.02
N THR A 24 4.24 -19.60 9.08
CA THR A 24 4.40 -19.88 7.65
C THR A 24 4.18 -18.59 6.85
N LYS A 25 4.92 -18.47 5.74
CA LYS A 25 4.76 -17.37 4.79
C LYS A 25 4.45 -17.94 3.41
N ILE A 26 3.57 -17.27 2.68
CA ILE A 26 3.35 -17.55 1.26
C ILE A 26 4.63 -17.23 0.47
N SER A 27 4.81 -17.85 -0.70
CA SER A 27 5.97 -17.52 -1.54
C SER A 27 5.80 -16.14 -2.18
N GLU A 28 6.92 -15.52 -2.55
CA GLU A 28 6.91 -14.26 -3.32
C GLU A 28 6.13 -14.41 -4.64
N LYS A 29 6.23 -15.57 -5.29
CA LYS A 29 5.50 -15.87 -6.51
C LYS A 29 3.99 -15.89 -6.28
N ASP A 30 3.55 -16.49 -5.17
CA ASP A 30 2.13 -16.50 -4.80
C ASP A 30 1.64 -15.08 -4.48
N ALA A 31 2.47 -14.27 -3.81
CA ALA A 31 2.15 -12.88 -3.52
C ALA A 31 1.97 -12.06 -4.81
N ILE A 32 2.84 -12.25 -5.81
CA ILE A 32 2.71 -11.60 -7.12
C ILE A 32 1.41 -12.04 -7.83
N GLN A 33 1.15 -13.35 -7.90
CA GLN A 33 -0.06 -13.87 -8.54
C GLN A 33 -1.33 -13.34 -7.89
N LYS A 34 -1.37 -13.33 -6.55
CA LYS A 34 -2.49 -12.75 -5.79
C LYS A 34 -2.64 -11.26 -6.07
N SER A 35 -1.53 -10.50 -6.10
CA SER A 35 -1.55 -9.08 -6.41
C SER A 35 -2.15 -8.80 -7.79
N MET A 36 -1.70 -9.53 -8.81
CA MET A 36 -2.24 -9.43 -10.17
C MET A 36 -3.74 -9.74 -10.23
N ALA A 37 -4.20 -10.76 -9.51
CA ALA A 37 -5.62 -11.07 -9.38
C ALA A 37 -6.42 -9.91 -8.73
N TYR A 38 -5.94 -9.37 -7.61
CA TYR A 38 -6.60 -8.27 -6.89
C TYR A 38 -6.62 -6.93 -7.64
N VAL A 39 -5.65 -6.70 -8.53
CA VAL A 39 -5.60 -5.49 -9.35
C VAL A 39 -6.76 -5.44 -10.35
N GLY A 40 -7.18 -6.59 -10.86
CA GLY A 40 -8.27 -6.74 -11.82
C GLY A 40 -7.93 -7.81 -12.84
N GLU A 41 -7.39 -8.94 -12.38
CA GLU A 41 -6.90 -10.03 -13.23
C GLU A 41 -5.86 -9.57 -14.27
N ALA A 42 -4.93 -8.71 -13.83
CA ALA A 42 -3.78 -8.37 -14.65
C ALA A 42 -3.05 -9.66 -15.06
N SER A 43 -2.62 -9.74 -16.32
CA SER A 43 -1.86 -10.88 -16.85
C SER A 43 -0.46 -10.42 -17.23
N GLU A 44 0.51 -11.34 -17.27
CA GLU A 44 1.88 -11.02 -17.68
C GLU A 44 1.94 -10.38 -19.07
N GLN A 45 0.98 -10.72 -19.94
CA GLN A 45 0.85 -10.17 -21.29
C GLN A 45 0.44 -8.69 -21.31
N ASN A 46 -0.18 -8.22 -20.22
CA ASN A 46 -0.70 -6.87 -20.09
C ASN A 46 0.20 -5.99 -19.20
N LEU A 47 1.36 -6.47 -18.77
CA LEU A 47 2.30 -5.67 -17.98
C LEU A 47 3.13 -4.76 -18.88
N TRP A 48 3.21 -3.46 -18.55
CA TRP A 48 4.05 -2.50 -19.28
C TRP A 48 5.41 -2.26 -18.61
N ALA A 49 5.63 -2.79 -17.41
CA ALA A 49 6.91 -2.82 -16.73
C ALA A 49 7.02 -4.05 -15.81
N PRO A 50 8.23 -4.44 -15.39
CA PRO A 50 8.41 -5.49 -14.41
C PRO A 50 7.62 -5.22 -13.11
N THR A 51 7.17 -6.29 -12.47
CA THR A 51 6.54 -6.21 -11.14
C THR A 51 7.60 -6.07 -10.06
N ASP A 52 7.52 -5.01 -9.27
CA ASP A 52 8.38 -4.83 -8.10
C ASP A 52 7.77 -5.51 -6.88
N LYS A 53 8.64 -6.04 -6.01
CA LYS A 53 8.22 -6.73 -4.78
C LYS A 53 9.17 -6.46 -3.64
N GLU A 54 8.60 -6.29 -2.45
CA GLU A 54 9.34 -6.07 -1.22
C GLU A 54 8.62 -6.76 -0.05
N PHE A 55 9.37 -7.46 0.80
CA PHE A 55 8.85 -7.97 2.07
C PHE A 55 9.07 -6.92 3.16
N GLY A 56 8.03 -6.61 3.92
CA GLY A 56 8.11 -5.63 4.99
C GLY A 56 6.99 -5.80 6.01
N TYR A 57 6.69 -4.70 6.70
CA TYR A 57 5.66 -4.66 7.73
C TYR A 57 4.75 -3.46 7.50
N ILE A 58 3.45 -3.66 7.71
CA ILE A 58 2.48 -2.57 7.85
C ILE A 58 2.05 -2.49 9.30
N VAL A 59 2.01 -1.29 9.86
CA VAL A 59 1.54 -1.06 11.23
C VAL A 59 0.06 -0.73 11.16
N GLU A 60 -0.77 -1.56 11.77
CA GLU A 60 -2.20 -1.31 11.94
C GLU A 60 -2.55 -1.47 13.42
N GLU A 61 -3.11 -0.41 14.03
CA GLU A 61 -3.51 -0.40 15.45
C GLU A 61 -2.33 -0.74 16.41
N GLY A 62 -1.13 -0.28 16.07
CA GLY A 62 0.11 -0.55 16.82
C GLY A 62 0.71 -1.94 16.59
N ILE A 63 0.06 -2.80 15.81
CA ILE A 63 0.56 -4.14 15.50
C ILE A 63 1.25 -4.13 14.13
N ALA A 64 2.54 -4.45 14.10
CA ALA A 64 3.29 -4.65 12.87
C ALA A 64 2.93 -6.01 12.26
N ARG A 65 2.25 -5.99 11.12
CA ARG A 65 1.84 -7.19 10.36
C ARG A 65 2.80 -7.41 9.19
N PRO A 66 3.38 -8.61 9.03
CA PRO A 66 4.26 -8.92 7.91
C PRO A 66 3.46 -8.97 6.60
N VAL A 67 3.95 -8.26 5.59
CA VAL A 67 3.28 -8.12 4.30
C VAL A 67 4.27 -8.15 3.13
N TYR A 68 3.79 -8.59 1.98
CA TYR A 68 4.44 -8.36 0.70
C TYR A 68 3.84 -7.10 0.07
N LYS A 69 4.67 -6.10 -0.16
CA LYS A 69 4.36 -4.96 -1.00
C LYS A 69 4.69 -5.35 -2.44
N VAL A 70 3.70 -5.28 -3.33
CA VAL A 70 3.85 -5.61 -4.75
C VAL A 70 3.35 -4.44 -5.58
N VAL A 71 4.14 -4.01 -6.56
CA VAL A 71 3.75 -2.96 -7.52
C VAL A 71 3.55 -3.59 -8.88
N VAL A 72 2.29 -3.64 -9.33
CA VAL A 72 1.90 -4.20 -10.63
C VAL A 72 1.66 -3.07 -11.62
N HIS A 73 2.45 -3.07 -12.68
CA HIS A 73 2.36 -2.10 -13.79
C HIS A 73 1.50 -2.68 -14.92
N SER A 74 0.18 -2.46 -14.88
CA SER A 74 -0.77 -3.07 -15.82
C SER A 74 -1.30 -2.08 -16.86
N ASN A 75 -1.52 -2.55 -18.10
CA ASN A 75 -2.24 -1.86 -19.17
C ASN A 75 -3.75 -2.06 -19.07
N ASN A 76 -4.20 -3.05 -18.30
CA ASN A 76 -5.61 -3.33 -18.09
C ASN A 76 -5.84 -3.97 -16.69
N PRO A 77 -6.43 -3.25 -15.73
CA PRO A 77 -6.72 -1.81 -15.76
C PRO A 77 -5.43 -0.98 -15.82
N PHE A 78 -5.41 0.06 -16.66
CA PHE A 78 -4.24 0.92 -16.83
C PHE A 78 -3.87 1.60 -15.50
N GLY A 79 -2.64 1.39 -15.05
CA GLY A 79 -2.12 2.00 -13.83
C GLY A 79 -0.88 1.31 -13.28
N ALA A 80 -0.35 1.90 -12.21
CA ALA A 80 0.66 1.27 -11.36
C ALA A 80 -0.03 1.01 -10.03
N TRP A 81 -0.17 -0.26 -9.68
CA TRP A 81 -1.00 -0.68 -8.55
C TRP A 81 -0.12 -1.21 -7.44
N GLU A 82 -0.04 -0.46 -6.35
CA GLU A 82 0.61 -0.89 -5.12
C GLU A 82 -0.38 -1.70 -4.28
N THR A 83 -0.06 -2.97 -4.05
CA THR A 83 -0.84 -3.87 -3.20
C THR A 83 -0.02 -4.37 -2.02
N PHE A 84 -0.64 -4.45 -0.86
CA PHE A 84 -0.08 -5.03 0.35
C PHE A 84 -0.80 -6.35 0.62
N ILE A 85 -0.05 -7.44 0.55
CA ILE A 85 -0.56 -8.80 0.72
C ILE A 85 -0.09 -9.34 2.06
N ASP A 86 -1.00 -9.80 2.91
CA ASP A 86 -0.67 -10.47 4.18
C ASP A 86 0.24 -11.67 3.89
N ALA A 87 1.41 -11.71 4.53
CA ALA A 87 2.42 -12.72 4.24
C ALA A 87 2.03 -14.12 4.72
N GLU A 88 1.08 -14.26 5.65
CA GLU A 88 0.64 -15.55 6.21
C GLU A 88 -0.37 -16.25 5.31
N ASN A 89 -1.40 -15.51 4.89
CA ASN A 89 -2.58 -16.08 4.22
C ASN A 89 -2.81 -15.52 2.81
N GLY A 90 -2.04 -14.51 2.41
CA GLY A 90 -2.16 -13.90 1.09
C GLY A 90 -3.43 -13.07 0.89
N LYS A 91 -4.02 -12.55 1.97
CA LYS A 91 -5.16 -11.63 1.92
C LYS A 91 -4.69 -10.23 1.50
N LEU A 92 -5.48 -9.55 0.67
CA LEU A 92 -5.27 -8.14 0.38
C LEU A 92 -5.53 -7.28 1.63
N ILE A 93 -4.51 -6.53 2.05
CA ILE A 93 -4.60 -5.54 3.12
C ILE A 93 -4.93 -4.16 2.54
N LYS A 94 -4.20 -3.76 1.50
CA LYS A 94 -4.35 -2.43 0.88
C LYS A 94 -4.07 -2.50 -0.61
N LYS A 95 -4.79 -1.69 -1.40
CA LYS A 95 -4.60 -1.50 -2.85
C LYS A 95 -4.68 -0.01 -3.16
N VAL A 96 -3.68 0.51 -3.87
CA VAL A 96 -3.61 1.93 -4.28
C VAL A 96 -3.14 2.00 -5.71
N ASP A 97 -3.79 2.82 -6.52
CA ASP A 97 -3.25 3.26 -7.81
C ASP A 97 -2.30 4.43 -7.55
N ILE A 98 -0.99 4.19 -7.67
CA ILE A 98 0.03 5.22 -7.41
C ILE A 98 0.18 6.22 -8.56
N ASN A 99 -0.36 5.90 -9.75
CA ASN A 99 -0.43 6.83 -10.86
C ASN A 99 -1.60 7.81 -10.72
N ARG A 100 -2.64 7.42 -9.97
CA ARG A 100 -3.77 8.30 -9.69
C ARG A 100 -3.45 9.25 -8.55
N LYS A 101 -3.03 10.47 -8.90
CA LYS A 101 -2.94 11.58 -7.94
C LYS A 101 -4.33 11.85 -7.35
N ALA A 102 -4.39 12.14 -6.05
CA ALA A 102 -5.61 12.55 -5.40
C ALA A 102 -6.27 13.70 -6.19
N GLU A 103 -7.48 13.48 -6.69
CA GLU A 103 -8.37 14.57 -7.09
C GLU A 103 -8.65 15.35 -5.80
N GLY A 104 -7.90 16.44 -5.58
CA GLY A 104 -7.92 17.15 -4.31
C GLY A 104 -9.34 17.56 -3.92
N THR A 105 -9.90 16.94 -2.89
CA THR A 105 -11.16 17.35 -2.25
C THR A 105 -10.91 18.41 -1.17
N GLY A 106 -9.86 19.21 -1.32
CA GLY A 106 -9.62 20.35 -0.44
C GLY A 106 -10.73 21.37 -0.64
N LYS A 107 -11.57 21.60 0.38
CA LYS A 107 -12.42 22.79 0.42
C LYS A 107 -11.50 24.00 0.32
N VAL A 108 -11.54 24.68 -0.83
CA VAL A 108 -10.93 25.99 -1.00
C VAL A 108 -11.62 26.93 -0.02
N PHE A 109 -10.94 27.25 1.09
CA PHE A 109 -11.36 28.34 1.95
C PHE A 109 -11.08 29.63 1.17
N LEU A 110 -12.13 30.26 0.64
CA LEU A 110 -12.05 31.62 0.11
C LEU A 110 -11.97 32.58 1.31
N PRO A 111 -10.88 33.33 1.48
CA PRO A 111 -10.77 34.37 2.51
C PRO A 111 -11.73 35.54 2.27
#